data_AF-A0A926VDV5-F1
#
_entry.id   AF-A0A926VDV5-F1
#
_cell.length_a   1.000
_cell.length_b   1.000
_cell.length_c   1.000
_cell.angle_alpha   90.00
_cell.angle_beta   90.00
_cell.angle_gamma   90.00
#
_symmetry.space_group_name_H-M   'P 1'
#
loop_
_entity.id
_entity.type
_entity.pdbx_description
1 polymer ?
#
loop_
_entity_poly.entity_id
_entity_poly.type
_entity_poly.pdbx_seq_one_letter_code
_entity_poly.pdbx_strand_id
1 'polypeptide(L)'
;MPKTPVTFRLSDSLLEAIDAQVEATSSNRTDVVVKALKQFFGLVESDRFLASLDVIQSLTERVTYLEQVSIGTEKLSSDVLHSLTDVNYT
;
A
#
# COMPACT_ATOMS: atom_id res chain seq x y z
N MET A 1 8.74 16.22 22.47
CA MET A 1 10.14 16.50 22.09
C MET A 1 10.35 18.01 22.04
N PRO A 2 11.43 18.54 22.64
CA PRO A 2 11.80 19.94 22.43
C PRO A 2 12.09 20.19 20.94
N LYS A 3 11.57 21.28 20.39
CA LYS A 3 11.79 21.67 18.98
C LYS A 3 12.87 22.74 18.93
N THR A 4 13.93 22.50 18.15
CA THR A 4 14.97 23.50 17.90
C THR A 4 14.48 24.45 16.79
N PRO A 5 14.43 25.77 17.00
CA PRO A 5 14.08 26.70 15.94
C PRO A 5 15.16 26.70 14.86
N VAL A 6 14.74 26.67 13.60
CA VAL A 6 15.62 26.71 12.42
C VAL A 6 15.21 27.88 11.53
N THR A 7 16.19 28.61 11.02
CA THR A 7 15.97 29.74 10.10
C THR A 7 16.45 29.35 8.71
N PHE A 8 15.58 29.53 7.71
CA PHE A 8 15.90 29.31 6.30
C PHE A 8 15.86 30.62 5.53
N ARG A 9 16.72 30.74 4.52
CA ARG A 9 16.63 31.78 3.50
C ARG A 9 16.02 31.15 2.26
N LEU A 10 14.87 31.65 1.84
CA LEU A 10 14.13 31.18 0.67
C LEU A 10 13.98 32.34 -0.31
N SER A 11 13.81 32.02 -1.60
CA SER A 11 13.43 33.01 -2.60
C SER A 11 12.00 33.49 -2.38
N ASP A 12 11.69 34.70 -2.83
CA ASP A 12 10.34 35.29 -2.71
C ASP A 12 9.28 34.39 -3.35
N SER A 13 9.59 33.80 -4.51
CA SER A 13 8.72 32.83 -5.20
C SER A 13 8.37 31.60 -4.35
N LEU A 14 9.30 31.13 -3.52
CA LEU A 14 9.05 29.98 -2.64
C LEU A 14 8.25 30.40 -1.41
N LEU A 15 8.47 31.61 -0.90
CA LEU A 15 7.67 32.16 0.20
C LEU A 15 6.21 32.34 -0.22
N GLU A 16 5.96 32.89 -1.41
CA GLU A 16 4.61 33.03 -1.97
C GLU A 16 3.92 31.67 -2.15
N ALA A 17 4.64 30.66 -2.66
CA ALA A 17 4.10 29.32 -2.81
C ALA A 17 3.74 28.67 -1.45
N ILE A 18 4.56 28.89 -0.41
CA ILE A 18 4.27 28.42 0.95
C ILE A 18 3.03 29.11 1.50
N ASP A 19 2.90 30.43 1.29
CA ASP A 19 1.76 31.21 1.77
C ASP A 19 0.45 30.80 1.11
N ALA A 20 0.45 30.62 -0.22
CA ALA A 20 -0.71 30.11 -0.93
C ALA A 20 -1.15 28.72 -0.40
N GLN A 21 -0.18 27.85 -0.09
CA GLN A 21 -0.48 26.52 0.45
C GLN A 21 -1.00 26.57 1.90
N VAL A 22 -0.48 27.50 2.71
CA VAL A 22 -0.95 27.77 4.07
C VAL A 22 -2.42 28.20 4.04
N GLU A 23 -2.78 29.13 3.16
CA GLU A 23 -4.17 29.56 2.96
C GLU A 23 -5.05 28.41 2.47
N ALA A 24 -4.60 27.65 1.48
CA ALA A 24 -5.37 26.55 0.90
C ALA A 24 -5.65 25.39 1.90
N THR A 25 -4.77 25.20 2.89
CA THR A 25 -4.86 24.07 3.84
C THR A 25 -5.23 24.49 5.26
N SER A 26 -5.43 25.78 5.51
CA SER A 26 -5.62 26.33 6.87
C SER A 26 -4.55 25.82 7.87
N SER A 27 -3.31 25.68 7.39
CA SER A 27 -2.17 25.16 8.16
C SER A 27 -1.20 26.29 8.51
N ASN A 28 -0.09 25.99 9.21
CA ASN A 28 0.96 26.99 9.43
C ASN A 28 2.17 26.74 8.51
N ARG A 29 2.97 27.79 8.28
CA ARG A 29 4.15 27.74 7.39
C ARG A 29 5.11 26.61 7.76
N THR A 30 5.34 26.38 9.05
CA THR A 30 6.25 25.34 9.54
C THR A 30 5.77 23.95 9.13
N ASP A 31 4.49 23.66 9.30
CA ASP A 31 3.93 22.34 8.96
C ASP A 31 3.95 22.09 7.45
N VAL A 32 3.67 23.11 6.65
CA VAL A 32 3.80 23.04 5.18
C VAL A 32 5.24 22.74 4.76
N VAL A 33 6.21 23.47 5.32
CA VAL A 33 7.64 23.27 5.01
C VAL A 33 8.12 21.90 5.49
N VAL A 34 7.76 21.48 6.70
CA VAL A 34 8.13 20.16 7.24
C VAL A 34 7.56 19.04 6.36
N LYS A 35 6.31 19.16 5.93
CA LYS A 35 5.68 18.17 5.04
C LYS A 35 6.40 18.11 3.69
N ALA A 36 6.72 19.25 3.10
CA ALA A 36 7.47 19.31 1.84
C ALA A 36 8.87 18.68 1.96
N LEU A 37 9.59 18.97 3.05
CA LEU A 37 10.90 18.35 3.31
C LEU A 37 10.77 16.84 3.55
N LYS A 38 9.78 16.40 4.34
CA LYS A 38 9.51 14.97 4.54
C LYS A 38 9.22 14.27 3.21
N GLN A 39 8.43 14.87 2.32
CA GLN A 39 8.16 14.34 0.98
C GLN A 39 9.42 14.28 0.12
N PHE A 40 10.22 15.35 0.10
CA PHE A 40 11.45 15.42 -0.69
C PHE A 40 12.48 14.36 -0.26
N PHE A 41 12.67 14.18 1.04
CA PHE A 41 13.62 13.20 1.58
C PHE A 41 13.06 11.76 1.63
N GLY A 42 11.86 11.52 1.10
CA GLY A 42 11.21 10.20 1.18
C GLY A 42 10.88 9.77 2.61
N LEU A 43 10.95 10.69 3.58
CA LEU A 43 10.53 10.51 4.98
C LEU A 43 9.01 10.65 5.12
N VAL A 44 8.27 10.36 4.06
CA VAL A 44 6.83 10.14 4.14
C VAL A 44 6.67 8.92 5.03
N GLU A 45 6.12 9.14 6.22
CA GLU A 45 5.87 8.12 7.22
C GLU A 45 5.36 6.85 6.55
N SER A 46 6.08 5.78 6.83
CA SER A 46 5.99 4.44 6.27
C SER A 46 4.60 3.79 6.42
N ASP A 47 3.60 4.49 6.92
CA ASP A 47 2.24 3.98 7.16
C ASP A 47 1.54 3.53 5.88
N ARG A 48 1.73 4.23 4.74
CA ARG A 48 1.20 3.74 3.45
C ARG A 48 1.96 2.53 2.92
N PHE A 49 3.26 2.43 3.20
CA PHE A 49 4.07 1.30 2.78
C PHE A 49 3.76 0.05 3.62
N LEU A 50 3.59 0.21 4.93
CA LEU A 50 3.17 -0.85 5.85
C LEU A 50 1.75 -1.32 5.53
N ALA A 51 0.80 -0.40 5.30
CA ALA A 51 -0.54 -0.79 4.85
C ALA A 51 -0.52 -1.52 3.50
N SER A 52 0.38 -1.15 2.57
CA SER A 52 0.54 -1.88 1.32
C SER A 52 1.15 -3.27 1.51
N LEU A 53 2.02 -3.46 2.50
CA LEU A 53 2.61 -4.75 2.88
C LEU A 53 1.55 -5.71 3.43
N ASP A 54 0.67 -5.24 4.32
CA ASP A 54 -0.45 -6.04 4.85
C ASP A 54 -1.43 -6.46 3.74
N VAL A 55 -1.72 -5.55 2.80
CA VAL A 55 -2.56 -5.86 1.63
C VAL A 55 -1.89 -6.89 0.71
N ILE A 56 -0.60 -6.74 0.43
CA ILE A 56 0.17 -7.70 -0.39
C ILE A 56 0.19 -9.08 0.29
N GLN A 57 0.40 -9.13 1.60
CA GLN A 57 0.36 -10.38 2.36
C GLN A 57 -1.02 -11.03 2.29
N SER A 58 -2.09 -10.27 2.54
CA SER A 58 -3.46 -10.80 2.48
C SER A 58 -3.82 -11.30 1.07
N LEU A 59 -3.39 -10.60 0.03
CA LEU A 59 -3.57 -11.05 -1.36
C LEU A 59 -2.79 -12.33 -1.65
N THR A 60 -1.57 -12.47 -1.14
CA THR A 60 -0.73 -13.67 -1.32
C THR A 60 -1.35 -14.89 -0.64
N GLU A 61 -1.83 -14.75 0.59
CA GLU A 61 -2.52 -15.82 1.32
C GLU A 61 -3.79 -16.27 0.58
N ARG A 62 -4.56 -15.30 0.04
CA ARG A 62 -5.78 -15.58 -0.71
C ARG A 62 -5.52 -16.28 -2.05
N VAL A 63 -4.47 -15.87 -2.78
CA VAL A 63 -4.04 -16.55 -4.02
C VAL A 63 -3.64 -17.99 -3.72
N THR A 64 -2.82 -18.20 -2.68
CA THR A 64 -2.37 -19.53 -2.27
C THR A 64 -3.55 -20.45 -1.92
N TYR A 65 -4.55 -19.94 -1.18
CA TYR A 65 -5.75 -20.70 -0.88
C TYR A 65 -6.53 -21.08 -2.13
N LEU A 66 -6.70 -20.15 -3.08
CA LEU A 66 -7.42 -20.41 -4.32
C LEU A 66 -6.71 -21.45 -5.21
N GLU A 67 -5.37 -21.43 -5.25
CA GLU A 67 -4.58 -22.45 -5.95
C GLU A 67 -4.79 -23.84 -5.33
N GLN A 68 -4.77 -23.96 -4.00
CA GLN A 68 -5.03 -25.22 -3.30
C GLN A 68 -6.44 -25.75 -3.55
N VAL A 69 -7.45 -24.85 -3.54
CA VAL A 69 -8.83 -25.22 -3.86
C VAL A 69 -8.96 -25.67 -5.32
N SER A 70 -8.34 -24.96 -6.26
CA SER A 70 -8.33 -25.34 -7.67
C SER A 70 -7.75 -26.74 -7.88
N ILE A 71 -6.60 -27.02 -7.27
CA ILE A 71 -5.96 -28.35 -7.32
C ILE A 71 -6.85 -29.42 -6.69
N GLY A 72 -7.50 -29.12 -5.57
CA GLY A 72 -8.43 -30.03 -4.91
C GLY A 72 -9.66 -30.35 -5.78
N THR A 73 -10.20 -29.36 -6.50
CA THR A 73 -11.34 -29.55 -7.40
C THR A 73 -10.98 -30.36 -8.65
N GLU A 74 -9.79 -30.16 -9.21
CA GLU A 74 -9.31 -30.97 -10.35
C GLU A 74 -9.11 -32.43 -9.95
N LYS A 75 -8.54 -32.67 -8.76
CA LYS A 75 -8.35 -34.02 -8.22
C LYS A 75 -9.67 -34.75 -8.01
N LEU A 76 -10.65 -34.10 -7.38
CA LEU A 76 -11.99 -34.66 -7.20
C LEU A 76 -12.66 -34.96 -8.56
N SER A 77 -12.51 -34.07 -9.54
CA SER A 77 -13.05 -34.28 -10.89
C SER A 77 -12.40 -35.46 -11.60
N SER A 78 -11.08 -35.66 -11.43
CA SER A 78 -10.34 -36.81 -11.98
C SER A 78 -10.78 -38.13 -11.35
N ASP A 79 -10.93 -38.15 -10.01
CA ASP A 79 -11.31 -39.35 -9.27
C ASP A 79 -12.74 -39.82 -9.64
N VAL A 80 -13.67 -38.86 -9.83
CA VAL A 80 -15.03 -39.17 -10.28
C VAL A 80 -15.05 -39.72 -11.71
N LEU A 81 -14.26 -39.15 -12.63
CA LEU A 81 -14.19 -39.62 -14.01
C LEU A 81 -13.58 -41.03 -14.10
N HIS A 82 -12.56 -41.34 -13.29
CA HIS A 82 -12.00 -42.69 -13.20
C HIS A 82 -13.02 -43.68 -12.63
N SER A 83 -13.75 -43.32 -11.56
CA SER A 83 -14.78 -44.19 -10.99
C SER A 83 -15.95 -44.49 -11.94
N LEU A 84 -16.29 -43.57 -12.85
CA LEU A 84 -17.37 -43.76 -13.84
C LEU A 84 -16.94 -44.60 -15.04
N THR A 85 -15.64 -44.62 -15.36
CA THR A 85 -15.09 -45.39 -16.48
C THR A 85 -14.75 -46.83 -16.11
N ASP A 86 -14.57 -47.14 -14.82
CA ASP A 86 -14.40 -48.50 -14.29
C ASP A 86 -15.70 -49.30 -14.17
N VAL A 87 -16.87 -48.70 -14.46
CA VAL A 87 -18.14 -49.42 -14.51
C VAL A 87 -18.24 -50.18 -15.85
N ASN A 88 -17.64 -51.37 -15.89
CA ASN A 88 -17.76 -52.33 -16.98
C ASN A 88 -19.23 -52.71 -17.19
N TYR A 89 -19.77 -52.42 -18.37
CA TYR A 89 -21.04 -52.98 -18.84
C TYR A 89 -20.79 -54.44 -19.29
N THR A 90 -20.97 -55.38 -18.37
CA THR A 90 -21.26 -56.79 -18.70
C THR A 90 -22.75 -57.03 -18.87
#